data_AF-A0A524GPI2-F1
#
_entry.id   AF-A0A524GPI2-F1
#
_cell.length_a   1.000
_cell.length_b   1.000
_cell.length_c   1.000
_cell.angle_alpha   90.00
_cell.angle_beta   90.00
_cell.angle_gamma   90.00
#
_symmetry.space_group_name_H-M   'P 1'
#
loop_
_entity.id
_entity.type
_entity.pdbx_description
1 polymer ?
#
loop_
_entity_poly.entity_id
_entity_poly.type
_entity_poly.pdbx_seq_one_letter_code
_entity_poly.pdbx_strand_id
1 'polypeptide(L)'
;MGFDESLSQAEIYQILFSALSTVDSILQIWLTITFAVLVAAFFAGKHINQFMYILISSLYGLASIVLITRFVSAAVLMFHFQNLLVMSGYKPWPVPNLIGVIIAVGTFLLFFGGTIGTIWFARSTRIAAVVGDS
;
A
#
# COMPACT_ATOMS: atom_id res chain seq x y z
N MET A 1 -17.12 37.94 -14.28
CA MET A 1 -15.91 37.37 -13.64
C MET A 1 -16.37 36.88 -12.28
N GLY A 2 -16.92 35.66 -12.23
CA GLY A 2 -17.53 35.09 -11.03
C GLY A 2 -16.54 34.14 -10.38
N PHE A 3 -16.05 34.52 -9.20
CA PHE A 3 -15.31 33.63 -8.31
C PHE A 3 -16.34 32.92 -7.42
N ASP A 4 -16.98 31.88 -7.96
CA ASP A 4 -17.56 30.83 -7.12
C ASP A 4 -16.45 29.81 -6.87
N GLU A 5 -15.53 30.16 -5.97
CA GLU A 5 -14.42 29.30 -5.51
C GLU A 5 -14.90 28.23 -4.51
N SER A 6 -16.18 27.84 -4.56
CA SER A 6 -16.64 26.60 -3.96
C SER A 6 -16.33 25.47 -4.94
N LEU A 7 -15.41 24.57 -4.57
CA LEU A 7 -15.17 23.32 -5.30
C LEU A 7 -16.52 22.73 -5.76
N SER A 8 -16.69 22.64 -7.06
CA SER A 8 -17.91 22.11 -7.66
C SER A 8 -18.08 20.66 -7.22
N GLN A 9 -19.33 20.23 -7.00
CA GLN A 9 -19.66 18.86 -6.61
C GLN A 9 -18.96 17.81 -7.51
N ALA A 10 -18.85 18.10 -8.81
CA ALA A 10 -18.18 17.25 -9.77
C ALA A 10 -16.67 17.11 -9.50
N GLU A 11 -16.01 18.19 -9.08
CA GLU A 11 -14.57 18.20 -8.78
C GLU A 11 -14.29 17.37 -7.52
N ILE A 12 -15.14 17.47 -6.49
CA ILE A 12 -14.98 16.68 -5.26
C ILE A 12 -15.11 15.18 -5.55
N TYR A 13 -16.08 14.76 -6.38
CA TYR A 13 -16.19 13.36 -6.79
C TYR A 13 -14.99 12.91 -7.63
N GLN A 14 -14.49 13.73 -8.55
CA GLN A 14 -13.30 13.40 -9.34
C GLN A 14 -12.07 13.18 -8.47
N ILE A 15 -11.84 14.03 -7.47
CA ILE A 15 -10.73 13.88 -6.53
C ILE A 15 -10.90 12.59 -5.72
N LEU A 16 -12.12 12.29 -5.26
CA LEU A 16 -12.39 11.07 -4.50
C LEU A 16 -12.17 9.79 -5.33
N PHE A 17 -12.66 9.75 -6.57
CA PHE A 17 -12.41 8.64 -7.50
C PHE A 17 -10.93 8.49 -7.84
N SER A 18 -10.21 9.60 -7.97
CA SER A 18 -8.76 9.60 -8.19
C SER A 18 -8.00 9.07 -6.97
N ALA A 19 -8.45 9.39 -5.75
CA ALA A 19 -7.88 8.83 -4.54
C ALA A 19 -8.13 7.31 -4.43
N LEU A 20 -9.34 6.84 -4.81
CA LEU A 20 -9.68 5.41 -4.87
C LEU A 20 -8.78 4.66 -5.87
N SER A 21 -8.68 5.15 -7.10
CA SER A 21 -7.83 4.52 -8.12
C SER A 21 -6.36 4.51 -7.72
N THR A 22 -5.91 5.52 -6.97
CA THR A 22 -4.56 5.59 -6.40
C THR A 22 -4.35 4.49 -5.35
N VAL A 23 -5.31 4.28 -4.45
CA VAL A 23 -5.26 3.20 -3.46
C VAL A 23 -5.18 1.83 -4.13
N ASP A 24 -6.03 1.58 -5.13
CA ASP A 24 -6.03 0.32 -5.88
C ASP A 24 -4.70 0.08 -6.60
N SER A 25 -4.16 1.12 -7.24
CA SER A 25 -2.86 1.05 -7.91
C SER A 25 -1.72 0.76 -6.94
N ILE A 26 -1.74 1.37 -5.75
CA ILE A 26 -0.74 1.13 -4.70
C ILE A 26 -0.77 -0.33 -4.23
N LEU A 27 -1.97 -0.88 -4.01
CA LEU A 27 -2.15 -2.29 -3.65
C LEU A 27 -1.62 -3.24 -4.73
N GLN A 28 -1.96 -2.97 -5.99
CA GLN A 28 -1.49 -3.77 -7.12
C GLN A 28 0.05 -3.77 -7.20
N ILE A 29 0.68 -2.60 -7.12
CA ILE A 29 2.15 -2.46 -7.14
C ILE A 29 2.78 -3.26 -6.00
N TRP A 30 2.24 -3.13 -4.79
CA TRP A 30 2.75 -3.84 -3.63
C TRP A 30 2.67 -5.36 -3.77
N LEU A 31 1.54 -5.87 -4.28
CA LEU A 31 1.38 -7.29 -4.55
C LEU A 31 2.38 -7.79 -5.59
N THR A 32 2.60 -7.04 -6.67
CA THR A 32 3.58 -7.40 -7.71
C THR A 32 5.01 -7.45 -7.15
N ILE A 33 5.42 -6.45 -6.38
CA ILE A 33 6.76 -6.43 -5.78
C ILE A 33 6.91 -7.58 -4.77
N THR A 34 5.91 -7.79 -3.91
CA THR A 34 5.91 -8.87 -2.92
C THR A 34 6.03 -10.23 -3.59
N PHE A 35 5.26 -10.47 -4.64
CA PHE A 35 5.36 -11.69 -5.44
C PHE A 35 6.76 -11.86 -6.04
N ALA A 36 7.33 -10.82 -6.64
CA ALA A 36 8.67 -10.86 -7.21
C ALA A 36 9.74 -11.20 -6.15
N VAL A 37 9.64 -10.63 -4.95
CA VAL A 37 10.56 -10.91 -3.83
C VAL A 37 10.41 -12.34 -3.34
N LEU A 38 9.19 -12.86 -3.21
CA LEU A 38 8.94 -14.24 -2.80
C LEU A 38 9.50 -15.23 -3.84
N VAL A 39 9.26 -15.00 -5.13
CA VAL A 39 9.79 -15.83 -6.22
C VAL A 39 11.31 -15.77 -6.27
N ALA A 40 11.91 -14.57 -6.13
CA ALA A 40 13.35 -14.41 -6.09
C ALA A 40 13.97 -15.15 -4.89
N ALA A 41 13.37 -15.02 -3.70
CA ALA A 41 13.82 -15.70 -2.49
C ALA A 41 13.69 -17.23 -2.59
N PHE A 42 12.67 -17.73 -3.30
CA PHE A 42 12.48 -19.16 -3.54
C PHE A 42 13.48 -19.73 -4.55
N PHE A 43 13.62 -19.09 -5.73
CA PHE A 43 14.49 -19.58 -6.80
C PHE A 43 15.97 -19.47 -6.48
N ALA A 44 16.36 -18.42 -5.78
CA ALA A 44 17.77 -18.10 -5.63
C ALA A 44 18.41 -18.69 -4.37
N GLY A 45 17.73 -19.64 -3.71
CA GLY A 45 18.13 -20.25 -2.44
C GLY A 45 19.59 -20.67 -2.34
N LYS A 46 20.21 -21.22 -3.40
CA LYS A 46 21.63 -21.64 -3.41
C LYS A 46 22.60 -20.64 -4.06
N HIS A 47 22.11 -19.58 -4.69
CA HIS A 47 22.94 -18.65 -5.49
C HIS A 47 22.94 -17.21 -4.97
N ILE A 48 22.16 -16.89 -3.93
CA ILE A 48 22.14 -15.55 -3.33
C ILE A 48 23.29 -15.39 -2.33
N ASN A 49 24.21 -14.48 -2.64
CA ASN A 49 25.19 -13.96 -1.70
C ASN A 49 24.49 -13.05 -0.67
N GLN A 50 25.03 -12.97 0.56
CA GLN A 50 24.54 -12.12 1.65
C GLN A 50 24.31 -10.67 1.24
N PHE A 51 25.16 -10.11 0.36
CA PHE A 51 25.00 -8.75 -0.14
C PHE A 51 23.70 -8.59 -0.96
N MET A 52 23.39 -9.56 -1.82
CA MET A 52 22.20 -9.54 -2.67
C MET A 52 20.91 -9.66 -1.84
N TYR A 53 20.95 -10.45 -0.75
CA TYR A 53 19.85 -10.53 0.21
C TYR A 53 19.59 -9.20 0.94
N ILE A 54 20.65 -8.54 1.45
CA ILE A 54 20.53 -7.25 2.14
C ILE A 54 19.96 -6.22 1.18
N LEU A 55 20.41 -6.21 -0.06
CA LEU A 55 19.94 -5.29 -1.09
C LEU A 55 18.46 -5.51 -1.41
N ILE A 56 18.03 -6.74 -1.70
CA ILE A 56 16.62 -7.07 -1.97
C ILE A 56 15.72 -6.71 -0.78
N SER A 57 16.13 -7.09 0.43
CA SER A 57 15.34 -6.84 1.64
C SER A 57 15.24 -5.35 1.96
N SER A 58 16.33 -4.58 1.75
CA SER A 58 16.35 -3.13 1.99
C SER A 58 15.52 -2.40 0.94
N LEU A 59 15.66 -2.74 -0.33
CA LEU A 59 14.85 -2.15 -1.41
C LEU A 59 13.36 -2.46 -1.21
N TYR A 60 13.03 -3.69 -0.84
CA TYR A 60 11.65 -4.07 -0.54
C TYR A 60 11.10 -3.31 0.67
N GLY A 61 11.87 -3.21 1.76
CA GLY A 61 11.49 -2.43 2.94
C GLY A 61 11.26 -0.95 2.63
N LEU A 62 12.17 -0.33 1.87
CA LEU A 62 12.03 1.06 1.42
C LEU A 62 10.82 1.25 0.52
N ALA A 63 10.63 0.37 -0.47
CA ALA A 63 9.46 0.41 -1.35
C ALA A 63 8.15 0.29 -0.54
N SER A 64 8.08 -0.64 0.41
CA SER A 64 6.93 -0.79 1.30
C SER A 64 6.67 0.46 2.13
N ILE A 65 7.69 1.11 2.69
CA ILE A 65 7.54 2.37 3.46
C ILE A 65 6.96 3.47 2.57
N VAL A 66 7.47 3.62 1.35
CA VAL A 66 6.98 4.62 0.39
C VAL A 66 5.51 4.34 0.03
N LEU A 67 5.16 3.07 -0.22
CA LEU A 67 3.79 2.69 -0.57
C LEU A 67 2.83 2.87 0.61
N ILE A 68 3.23 2.53 1.83
CA ILE A 68 2.45 2.80 3.05
C ILE A 68 2.21 4.30 3.22
N THR A 69 3.24 5.12 3.04
CA THR A 69 3.13 6.58 3.17
C THR A 69 2.16 7.15 2.12
N ARG A 70 2.25 6.68 0.88
CA ARG A 70 1.33 7.07 -0.20
C ARG A 70 -0.09 6.61 0.08
N PHE A 71 -0.26 5.40 0.59
CA PHE A 71 -1.56 4.84 0.96
C PHE A 71 -2.22 5.68 2.06
N VAL A 72 -1.51 5.97 3.15
CA VAL A 72 -2.01 6.80 4.25
C VAL A 72 -2.40 8.20 3.75
N SER A 73 -1.57 8.81 2.88
CA SER A 73 -1.86 10.11 2.30
C SER A 73 -3.16 10.10 1.48
N ALA A 74 -3.35 9.08 0.62
CA ALA A 74 -4.55 8.92 -0.18
C ALA A 74 -5.80 8.65 0.69
N ALA A 75 -5.66 7.84 1.73
CA ALA A 75 -6.75 7.55 2.67
C ALA A 75 -7.20 8.80 3.43
N VAL A 76 -6.26 9.59 3.98
CA VAL A 76 -6.57 10.85 4.68
C VAL A 76 -7.27 11.84 3.74
N LEU A 77 -6.78 11.98 2.50
CA LEU A 77 -7.39 12.84 1.50
C LEU A 77 -8.84 12.43 1.21
N MET A 78 -9.08 11.12 1.04
CA MET A 78 -10.41 10.57 0.79
C MET A 78 -11.37 10.87 1.94
N PHE A 79 -10.97 10.64 3.20
CA PHE A 79 -11.81 10.95 4.36
C PHE A 79 -12.09 12.46 4.48
N HIS A 80 -11.11 13.30 4.17
CA HIS A 80 -11.27 14.75 4.19
C HIS A 80 -12.35 15.20 3.19
N PHE A 81 -12.26 14.79 1.92
CA PHE A 81 -13.24 15.16 0.90
C PHE A 81 -14.61 14.51 1.12
N GLN A 82 -14.67 13.30 1.67
CA GLN A 82 -15.93 12.68 2.07
C GLN A 82 -16.66 13.50 3.14
N ASN A 83 -15.93 14.01 4.15
CA ASN A 83 -16.52 14.87 5.18
C ASN A 83 -17.01 16.20 4.60
N LEU A 84 -16.27 16.79 3.64
CA LEU A 84 -16.70 18.00 2.94
C LEU A 84 -18.01 17.79 2.16
N LEU A 85 -18.18 16.65 1.48
CA LEU A 85 -19.42 16.34 0.76
C LEU A 85 -20.64 16.30 1.69
N VAL A 86 -20.48 15.69 2.87
CA VAL A 86 -21.54 15.59 3.88
C VAL A 86 -21.87 16.97 4.46
N MET A 87 -20.86 17.78 4.77
CA MET A 87 -21.05 19.14 5.30
C MET A 87 -21.71 20.09 4.30
N SER A 88 -21.39 19.94 3.01
CA SER A 88 -21.97 20.75 1.93
C SER A 88 -23.39 20.33 1.51
N GLY A 89 -23.99 19.35 2.20
CA GLY A 89 -25.38 18.91 1.95
C GLY A 89 -25.55 18.03 0.71
N TYR A 90 -24.44 17.53 0.13
CA TYR A 90 -24.50 16.59 -0.99
C TYR A 90 -24.85 15.17 -0.48
N LYS A 91 -25.45 14.35 -1.36
CA LYS A 91 -25.75 12.96 -1.02
C LYS A 91 -24.49 12.26 -0.52
N PRO A 92 -24.55 11.59 0.64
CA PRO A 92 -23.39 10.98 1.25
C PRO A 92 -22.79 9.92 0.32
N TRP A 93 -21.46 9.82 0.36
CA TRP A 93 -20.73 8.75 -0.30
C TRP A 93 -21.29 7.38 0.12
N PRO A 94 -21.51 6.43 -0.81
CA PRO A 94 -22.21 5.17 -0.54
C PRO A 94 -21.48 4.24 0.45
N VAL A 95 -20.24 4.56 0.83
CA VAL A 95 -19.48 3.80 1.84
C VAL A 95 -19.56 4.53 3.19
N PRO A 96 -20.18 3.92 4.21
CA PRO A 96 -20.15 4.43 5.58
C PRO A 96 -18.71 4.64 6.09
N ASN A 97 -18.47 5.72 6.86
CA ASN A 97 -17.15 6.06 7.38
C ASN A 97 -16.49 4.89 8.15
N LEU A 98 -17.25 4.14 8.95
CA LEU A 98 -16.74 2.99 9.70
C LEU A 98 -16.18 1.90 8.76
N ILE A 99 -16.86 1.60 7.66
CA ILE A 99 -16.42 0.61 6.68
C ILE A 99 -15.14 1.11 5.99
N GLY A 100 -15.08 2.40 5.65
CA GLY A 100 -13.87 3.02 5.11
C GLY A 100 -12.67 2.90 6.06
N VAL A 101 -12.87 3.12 7.37
CA VAL A 101 -11.82 2.96 8.38
C VAL A 101 -11.38 1.49 8.50
N ILE A 102 -12.31 0.54 8.51
CA ILE A 102 -11.98 -0.89 8.55
C ILE A 102 -11.14 -1.29 7.34
N ILE A 103 -11.51 -0.84 6.13
CA ILE A 103 -10.73 -1.09 4.91
C ILE A 103 -9.36 -0.44 5.04
N ALA A 104 -9.28 0.83 5.46
CA ALA A 104 -8.01 1.55 5.59
C ALA A 104 -7.04 0.87 6.56
N VAL A 105 -7.53 0.50 7.74
CA VAL A 105 -6.75 -0.19 8.78
C VAL A 105 -6.39 -1.60 8.32
N GLY A 106 -7.34 -2.34 7.73
CA GLY A 106 -7.11 -3.69 7.23
C GLY A 106 -6.05 -3.72 6.13
N THR A 107 -6.11 -2.79 5.18
CA THR A 107 -5.10 -2.62 4.14
C THR A 107 -3.76 -2.23 4.74
N PHE A 108 -3.72 -1.27 5.67
CA PHE A 108 -2.46 -0.90 6.34
C PHE A 108 -1.80 -2.10 7.05
N LEU A 109 -2.59 -2.89 7.80
CA LEU A 109 -2.10 -4.10 8.46
C LEU A 109 -1.63 -5.15 7.46
N LEU A 110 -2.32 -5.29 6.32
CA LEU A 110 -1.89 -6.16 5.22
C LEU A 110 -0.53 -5.73 4.67
N PHE A 111 -0.33 -4.45 4.39
CA PHE A 111 0.94 -3.89 3.93
C PHE A 111 2.06 -4.14 4.93
N PHE A 112 1.82 -3.79 6.19
CA PHE A 112 2.81 -3.88 7.26
C PHE A 112 3.15 -5.34 7.57
N GLY A 113 2.13 -6.17 7.82
CA GLY A 113 2.27 -7.59 8.11
C GLY A 113 2.86 -8.37 6.94
N GLY A 114 2.41 -8.10 5.70
CA GLY A 114 2.96 -8.74 4.51
C GLY A 114 4.41 -8.35 4.25
N THR A 115 4.80 -7.11 4.55
CA THR A 115 6.21 -6.68 4.43
C THR A 115 7.09 -7.43 5.42
N ILE A 116 6.69 -7.48 6.70
CA ILE A 116 7.43 -8.21 7.74
C ILE A 116 7.50 -9.71 7.41
N GLY A 117 6.36 -10.30 7.02
CA GLY A 117 6.27 -11.72 6.67
C GLY A 117 7.17 -12.08 5.48
N THR A 118 7.22 -11.25 4.46
CA THR A 118 8.07 -11.46 3.28
C THR A 118 9.55 -11.37 3.63
N ILE A 119 9.96 -10.38 4.42
CA ILE A 119 11.35 -10.25 4.89
C ILE A 119 11.74 -11.45 5.77
N TRP A 120 10.84 -11.88 6.65
CA TRP A 120 11.06 -13.05 7.51
C TRP A 120 11.18 -14.34 6.69
N PHE A 121 10.31 -14.55 5.70
CA PHE A 121 10.36 -15.70 4.80
C PHE A 121 11.65 -15.72 3.98
N ALA A 122 12.04 -14.58 3.40
CA ALA A 122 13.31 -14.48 2.68
C ALA A 122 14.52 -14.76 3.60
N ARG A 123 14.42 -14.44 4.89
CA ARG A 123 15.47 -14.76 5.88
C ARG A 123 15.54 -16.26 6.18
N SER A 124 14.40 -16.92 6.35
CA SER A 124 14.33 -18.34 6.72
C SER A 124 14.80 -19.24 5.58
N THR A 125 14.46 -18.93 4.32
CA THR A 125 14.95 -19.67 3.14
C THR A 125 16.48 -19.60 3.02
N ARG A 126 17.06 -18.43 3.29
CA ARG A 126 18.53 -18.26 3.34
C ARG A 126 19.18 -19.13 4.42
N ILE A 127 18.62 -19.15 5.63
CA ILE A 127 19.18 -19.95 6.74
C ILE A 127 19.15 -21.45 6.39
N ALA A 128 18.04 -21.93 5.82
CA ALA A 128 17.91 -23.32 5.40
C ALA A 128 18.95 -23.71 4.33
N ALA A 129 19.25 -22.81 3.40
CA ALA A 129 20.27 -23.05 2.38
C ALA A 129 21.69 -23.15 2.97
N VAL A 130 22.04 -22.30 3.93
CA VAL A 130 23.37 -22.33 4.57
C VAL A 130 23.58 -23.58 5.43
N VAL A 131 22.55 -24.04 6.15
CA VAL A 131 22.63 -25.22 7.04
C VAL A 131 22.62 -26.54 6.24
N GLY A 132 22.01 -26.55 5.05
CA GLY A 132 21.97 -27.75 4.20
C GLY A 132 23.31 -28.11 3.53
N ASP A 133 24.29 -27.20 3.55
CA ASP A 133 25.61 -27.37 2.92
C ASP A 133 26.74 -27.68 3.94
N SER A 134 26.43 -27.82 5.23
CA SER A 134 27.36 -28.18 6.32
C SER A 134 27.19 -29.62 6.79
#